data_AF-A0A8H9J7W3-F1
#
_entry.id   AF-A0A8H9J7W3-F1
#
_cell.length_a   1.000
_cell.length_b   1.000
_cell.length_c   1.000
_cell.angle_alpha   90.00
_cell.angle_beta   90.00
_cell.angle_gamma   90.00
#
_symmetry.space_group_name_H-M   'P 1'
#
loop_
_entity.id
_entity.type
_entity.pdbx_description
1 polymer ?
#
loop_
_entity_poly.entity_id
_entity_poly.type
_entity_poly.pdbx_seq_one_letter_code
_entity_poly.pdbx_strand_id
1 'polypeptide(L)'
;MYRDLSTVDGEDRRARLQQALHDAAQAYEIFAAHRHTINLPIARLVLGSICRQIVGFLGIAALEEWWSELTGSQPLPEWLRPPSDVSLTQDEFSRLSNLLIEWVRTPDWQASKAFLVEHQSDLLTYEADNVIWALIQVNPDAPVLEQRRALLRTARETGIDAAYDQIR
;
A
#
# COMPACT_ATOMS: atom_id res chain seq x y z
N MET A 1 -15.54 -16.71 -19.87
CA MET A 1 -14.15 -17.23 -20.01
C MET A 1 -13.22 -16.08 -19.65
N TYR A 2 -12.95 -15.88 -18.36
CA TYR A 2 -12.06 -14.83 -17.88
C TYR A 2 -10.63 -15.30 -18.12
N ARG A 3 -9.90 -14.55 -18.95
CA ARG A 3 -8.49 -14.82 -19.23
C ARG A 3 -7.72 -14.46 -17.96
N ASP A 4 -7.12 -15.46 -17.34
CA ASP A 4 -6.12 -15.26 -16.30
C ASP A 4 -4.97 -14.45 -16.91
N LEU A 5 -4.85 -13.19 -16.50
CA LEU A 5 -3.85 -12.24 -16.98
C LEU A 5 -2.53 -12.36 -16.21
N SER A 6 -2.39 -13.32 -15.30
CA SER A 6 -1.18 -13.47 -14.49
C SER A 6 -0.04 -14.23 -15.19
N THR A 7 -0.29 -14.83 -16.36
CA THR A 7 0.67 -15.72 -17.05
C THR A 7 0.75 -15.45 -18.56
N VAL A 8 1.03 -14.21 -18.96
CA VAL A 8 1.54 -13.95 -20.32
C VAL A 8 3.07 -14.04 -20.29
N ASP A 9 3.61 -15.15 -20.79
CA ASP A 9 5.04 -15.28 -21.09
C ASP A 9 5.48 -14.15 -22.03
N GLY A 10 6.51 -13.40 -21.64
CA GLY A 10 7.05 -12.27 -22.41
C GLY A 10 6.50 -10.89 -22.03
N GLU A 11 5.71 -10.75 -20.97
CA GLU A 11 5.18 -9.45 -20.57
C GLU A 11 6.24 -8.60 -19.84
N ASP A 12 6.67 -7.50 -20.49
CA ASP A 12 7.65 -6.57 -19.93
C ASP A 12 7.06 -5.80 -18.74
N ARG A 13 7.29 -6.34 -17.54
CA ARG A 13 6.87 -5.74 -16.27
C ARG A 13 7.47 -4.36 -16.07
N ARG A 14 8.68 -4.10 -16.56
CA ARG A 14 9.33 -2.78 -16.45
C ARG A 14 8.56 -1.77 -17.30
N ALA A 15 8.26 -2.10 -18.55
CA ALA A 15 7.50 -1.23 -19.45
C ALA A 15 6.10 -0.90 -18.89
N ARG A 16 5.40 -1.88 -18.31
CA ARG A 16 4.09 -1.64 -17.68
C ARG A 16 4.17 -0.72 -16.47
N LEU A 17 5.16 -0.91 -15.60
CA LEU A 17 5.35 -0.05 -14.44
C LEU A 17 5.70 1.38 -14.85
N GLN A 18 6.50 1.54 -15.91
CA GLN A 18 6.83 2.85 -16.47
C GLN A 18 5.59 3.53 -17.05
N GLN A 19 4.75 2.82 -17.82
CA GLN A 19 3.50 3.36 -18.34
C GLN A 19 2.52 3.72 -17.22
N ALA A 20 2.37 2.85 -16.21
CA ALA A 20 1.50 3.11 -15.07
C ALA A 20 1.95 4.36 -14.29
N LEU A 21 3.26 4.53 -14.08
CA LEU A 21 3.81 5.73 -13.45
C LEU A 21 3.44 6.99 -14.22
N HIS A 22 3.61 6.97 -15.55
CA HIS A 22 3.25 8.07 -16.44
C HIS A 22 1.76 8.42 -16.31
N ASP A 23 0.87 7.45 -16.46
CA ASP A 23 -0.57 7.67 -16.46
C ASP A 23 -1.07 8.21 -15.10
N ALA A 24 -0.54 7.66 -14.01
CA ALA A 24 -0.90 8.08 -12.66
C ALA A 24 -0.36 9.48 -12.31
N ALA A 25 0.86 9.81 -12.75
CA ALA A 25 1.43 11.14 -12.58
C ALA A 25 0.61 12.19 -13.35
N GLN A 26 0.26 11.90 -14.60
CA GLN A 26 -0.57 12.78 -15.41
C GLN A 26 -1.97 12.99 -14.80
N ALA A 27 -2.61 11.92 -14.30
CA ALA A 27 -3.90 12.02 -13.63
C ALA A 27 -3.82 12.89 -12.37
N TYR A 28 -2.77 12.73 -11.56
CA TYR A 28 -2.54 13.55 -10.38
C TYR A 28 -2.41 15.04 -10.74
N GLU A 29 -1.61 15.37 -11.76
CA GLU A 29 -1.42 16.76 -12.21
C GLU A 29 -2.73 17.39 -12.69
N ILE A 30 -3.50 16.67 -13.50
CA ILE A 30 -4.81 17.14 -13.99
C ILE A 30 -5.74 17.43 -12.81
N PHE A 31 -5.83 16.52 -11.84
CA PHE A 31 -6.72 16.71 -10.69
C PHE A 31 -6.26 17.82 -9.76
N ALA A 32 -4.95 17.99 -9.59
CA ALA A 32 -4.36 19.08 -8.80
C ALA A 32 -4.65 20.43 -9.45
N ALA A 33 -4.43 20.56 -10.78
CA ALA A 33 -4.64 21.79 -11.53
C ALA A 33 -6.11 22.26 -11.48
N HIS A 34 -7.06 21.32 -11.56
CA HIS A 34 -8.50 21.60 -11.55
C HIS A 34 -9.13 21.57 -10.15
N ARG A 35 -8.32 21.38 -9.09
CA ARG A 35 -8.78 21.32 -7.69
C ARG A 35 -9.91 20.30 -7.47
N HIS A 36 -9.81 19.12 -8.09
CA HIS A 36 -10.78 18.04 -7.89
C HIS A 36 -10.64 17.44 -6.49
N THR A 37 -11.38 17.97 -5.52
CA THR A 37 -11.31 17.58 -4.10
C THR A 37 -11.60 16.11 -3.83
N ILE A 38 -12.41 15.46 -4.67
CA ILE A 38 -12.76 14.04 -4.56
C ILE A 38 -11.70 13.14 -5.19
N ASN A 39 -11.20 13.48 -6.37
CA ASN A 39 -10.32 12.60 -7.15
C ASN A 39 -8.83 12.78 -6.81
N LEU A 40 -8.43 13.94 -6.29
CA LEU A 40 -7.05 14.21 -5.94
C LEU A 40 -6.50 13.23 -4.88
N PRO A 41 -7.24 12.92 -3.78
CA PRO A 41 -6.81 11.88 -2.84
C PRO A 41 -6.65 10.50 -3.49
N ILE A 42 -7.55 10.14 -4.42
CA ILE A 42 -7.53 8.84 -5.11
C ILE A 42 -6.29 8.74 -6.02
N ALA A 43 -6.03 9.76 -6.84
CA ALA A 43 -4.84 9.78 -7.69
C ALA A 43 -3.55 9.76 -6.86
N ARG A 44 -3.52 10.46 -5.71
CA ARG A 44 -2.40 10.40 -4.77
C ARG A 44 -2.15 8.99 -4.26
N LEU A 45 -3.21 8.25 -3.92
CA LEU A 45 -3.11 6.85 -3.48
C LEU A 45 -2.60 5.92 -4.59
N VAL A 46 -3.14 6.06 -5.80
CA VAL A 46 -2.74 5.25 -6.98
C VAL A 46 -1.29 5.51 -7.33
N LEU A 47 -0.88 6.77 -7.44
CA LEU A 47 0.50 7.13 -7.75
C LEU A 47 1.47 6.60 -6.69
N GLY A 48 1.15 6.79 -5.41
CA GLY A 48 1.96 6.24 -4.31
C GLY A 48 2.07 4.71 -4.35
N SER A 49 1.00 4.01 -4.74
CA SER A 49 1.00 2.55 -4.89
C SER A 49 1.96 2.09 -5.99
N ILE A 50 1.93 2.75 -7.16
CA ILE A 50 2.82 2.43 -8.28
C ILE A 50 4.27 2.72 -7.92
N CYS A 51 4.54 3.88 -7.29
CA CYS A 51 5.88 4.21 -6.79
C CYS A 51 6.41 3.12 -5.86
N ARG A 52 5.60 2.63 -4.91
CA ARG A 52 6.00 1.52 -4.03
C ARG A 52 6.30 0.22 -4.79
N GLN A 53 5.51 -0.12 -5.80
CA GLN A 53 5.80 -1.29 -6.64
C GLN A 53 7.11 -1.15 -7.42
N ILE A 54 7.41 0.05 -7.93
CA ILE A 54 8.68 0.36 -8.61
C ILE A 54 9.85 0.22 -7.63
N VAL A 55 9.76 0.84 -6.44
CA VAL A 55 10.80 0.71 -5.41
C VAL A 55 11.03 -0.76 -5.04
N GLY A 56 9.96 -1.53 -4.84
CA GLY A 56 10.07 -2.95 -4.48
C GLY A 56 10.67 -3.83 -5.59
N PHE A 57 10.52 -3.45 -6.87
CA PHE A 57 10.98 -4.25 -8.00
C PHE A 57 12.35 -3.80 -8.56
N LEU A 58 12.63 -2.49 -8.55
CA LEU A 58 13.78 -1.85 -9.22
C LEU A 58 14.62 -0.97 -8.28
N GLY A 59 14.14 -0.70 -7.06
CA GLY A 59 14.80 0.18 -6.10
C GLY A 59 14.41 1.66 -6.25
N ILE A 60 14.75 2.45 -5.22
CA ILE A 60 14.43 3.89 -5.15
C ILE A 60 15.14 4.71 -6.25
N ALA A 61 16.37 4.35 -6.62
CA ALA A 61 17.12 5.04 -7.66
C ALA A 61 16.42 4.99 -9.02
N ALA A 62 15.80 3.85 -9.36
CA ALA A 62 15.03 3.72 -10.61
C ALA A 62 13.77 4.58 -10.59
N LEU A 63 13.09 4.69 -9.43
CA LEU A 63 11.96 5.59 -9.29
C LEU A 63 12.38 7.06 -9.44
N GLU A 64 13.50 7.46 -8.83
CA GLU A 64 14.02 8.82 -8.93
C GLU A 64 14.44 9.18 -10.36
N GLU A 65 15.09 8.25 -11.06
CA GLU A 65 15.43 8.38 -12.48
C GLU A 65 14.17 8.60 -13.32
N TRP A 66 13.20 7.69 -13.25
CA TRP A 66 11.98 7.77 -14.05
C TRP A 66 11.14 8.99 -13.73
N TRP A 67 11.08 9.38 -12.46
CA TRP A 67 10.38 10.60 -12.05
C TRP A 67 11.03 11.85 -12.63
N SER A 68 12.37 11.91 -12.59
CA SER A 68 13.15 13.00 -13.17
C SER A 68 12.92 13.10 -14.68
N GLU A 69 12.87 11.98 -15.40
CA GLU A 69 12.53 11.96 -16.83
C GLU A 69 11.12 12.49 -17.09
N LEU A 70 10.14 12.08 -16.29
CA LEU A 70 8.73 12.42 -16.49
C LEU A 70 8.41 13.88 -16.22
N THR A 71 9.06 14.48 -15.22
CA THR A 71 8.73 15.81 -14.69
C THR A 71 9.70 16.91 -15.13
N GLY A 72 10.69 16.58 -15.97
CA GLY A 72 11.71 17.54 -16.39
C GLY A 72 12.67 17.90 -15.25
N SER A 73 13.19 16.89 -14.55
CA SER A 73 14.16 17.01 -13.45
C SER A 73 13.62 17.64 -12.16
N GLN A 74 12.30 17.60 -11.93
CA GLN A 74 11.77 17.93 -10.61
C GLN A 74 12.11 16.81 -9.62
N PRO A 75 12.44 17.13 -8.37
CA PRO A 75 12.68 16.12 -7.36
C PRO A 75 11.39 15.34 -7.06
N LEU A 76 11.53 14.04 -6.78
CA LEU A 76 10.41 13.22 -6.30
C LEU A 76 9.79 13.90 -5.06
N PRO A 77 8.49 14.23 -5.09
CA PRO A 77 7.80 14.88 -3.98
C PRO A 77 7.98 14.09 -2.68
N GLU A 78 8.11 14.79 -1.56
CA GLU A 78 8.33 14.18 -0.24
C GLU A 78 7.28 13.12 0.11
N TRP A 79 6.03 13.33 -0.28
CA TRP A 79 4.95 12.39 -0.04
C TRP A 79 4.96 11.14 -0.93
N LEU A 80 5.73 11.14 -2.02
CA LEU A 80 5.99 9.98 -2.88
C LEU A 80 7.29 9.28 -2.54
N ARG A 81 8.22 9.97 -1.87
CA ARG A 81 9.41 9.32 -1.34
C ARG A 81 8.96 8.28 -0.31
N PRO A 82 9.46 7.05 -0.40
CA PRO A 82 9.41 6.18 0.76
C PRO A 82 10.13 6.92 1.91
N PRO A 83 9.63 6.85 3.16
CA PRO A 83 10.29 7.47 4.29
C PRO A 83 11.75 7.01 4.31
N SER A 84 12.67 7.98 4.25
CA SER A 84 14.10 7.75 3.97
C SER A 84 14.83 6.92 5.03
N ASP A 85 14.15 6.56 6.13
CA ASP A 85 14.67 5.75 7.23
C ASP A 85 14.03 4.36 7.38
N VAL A 86 12.96 3.99 6.66
CA VAL A 86 12.36 2.65 6.82
C VAL A 86 11.78 2.12 5.50
N SER A 87 12.66 1.73 4.58
CA SER A 87 12.29 0.65 3.68
C SER A 87 12.44 -0.63 4.50
N LEU A 88 11.33 -1.29 4.84
CA LEU A 88 11.39 -2.57 5.57
C LEU A 88 12.42 -3.47 4.87
N THR A 89 13.41 -3.93 5.63
CA THR A 89 14.27 -5.02 5.19
C THR A 89 13.40 -6.25 4.89
N GLN A 90 13.93 -7.19 4.12
CA GLN A 90 13.22 -8.43 3.83
C GLN A 90 12.80 -9.18 5.10
N ASP A 91 13.64 -9.13 6.14
CA ASP A 91 13.37 -9.72 7.44
C ASP A 91 12.23 -9.01 8.18
N GLU A 92 12.22 -7.67 8.17
CA GLU A 92 11.13 -6.89 8.78
C GLU A 92 9.80 -7.07 8.04
N PHE A 93 9.84 -7.12 6.70
CA PHE A 93 8.67 -7.42 5.89
C PHE A 93 8.12 -8.82 6.21
N SER A 94 9.00 -9.82 6.32
CA SER A 94 8.60 -11.19 6.65
C SER A 94 8.03 -11.28 8.07
N ARG A 95 8.67 -10.63 9.05
CA ARG A 95 8.19 -10.54 10.44
C ARG A 95 6.79 -9.91 10.49
N LEU A 96 6.61 -8.77 9.84
CA LEU A 96 5.35 -8.03 9.89
C LEU A 96 4.24 -8.78 9.13
N SER A 97 4.58 -9.44 8.02
CA SER A 97 3.67 -10.33 7.29
C SER A 97 3.16 -11.47 8.17
N ASN A 98 4.05 -12.15 8.89
CA ASN A 98 3.68 -13.23 9.81
C ASN A 98 2.77 -12.72 10.92
N LEU A 99 3.12 -11.59 11.53
CA LEU A 99 2.33 -10.98 12.61
C LEU A 99 0.91 -10.59 12.13
N LEU A 100 0.79 -10.03 10.93
CA LEU A 100 -0.50 -9.71 10.32
C LEU A 100 -1.31 -10.98 10.02
N ILE A 101 -0.68 -12.05 9.53
CA ILE A 101 -1.34 -13.33 9.26
C ILE A 101 -1.87 -13.94 10.57
N GLU A 102 -1.07 -13.92 11.63
CA GLU A 102 -1.50 -14.39 12.96
C GLU A 102 -2.70 -13.59 13.48
N TRP A 103 -2.63 -12.26 13.40
CA TRP A 103 -3.73 -11.39 13.80
C TRP A 103 -5.01 -11.66 13.00
N VAL A 104 -4.90 -11.80 11.68
CA VAL A 104 -6.04 -12.09 10.80
C VAL A 104 -6.71 -13.42 11.16
N ARG A 105 -5.93 -14.42 11.56
CA ARG A 105 -6.36 -15.78 11.93
C ARG A 105 -6.93 -15.90 13.35
N THR A 106 -6.97 -14.82 14.12
CA THR A 106 -7.61 -14.84 15.44
C THR A 106 -9.06 -15.33 15.35
N PRO A 107 -9.51 -16.16 16.32
CA PRO A 107 -10.76 -16.91 16.21
C PRO A 107 -12.02 -16.04 16.27
N ASP A 108 -11.93 -14.87 16.90
CA ASP A 108 -13.05 -13.95 17.08
C ASP A 108 -12.56 -12.49 17.22
N TRP A 109 -13.51 -11.56 17.27
CA TRP A 109 -13.21 -10.13 17.40
C TRP A 109 -12.57 -9.76 18.75
N GLN A 110 -12.88 -10.49 19.82
CA GLN A 110 -12.31 -10.23 21.14
C GLN A 110 -10.82 -10.61 21.17
N ALA A 111 -10.48 -11.79 20.67
CA ALA A 111 -9.10 -12.25 20.50
C ALA A 111 -8.32 -11.34 19.54
N SER A 112 -8.95 -10.92 18.45
CA SER A 112 -8.38 -9.96 17.52
C SER A 112 -8.05 -8.62 18.18
N LYS A 113 -8.96 -8.09 19.01
CA LYS A 113 -8.77 -6.82 19.71
C LYS A 113 -7.62 -6.93 20.72
N ALA A 114 -7.61 -8.00 21.51
CA ALA A 114 -6.54 -8.24 22.48
C ALA A 114 -5.17 -8.32 21.79
N PHE A 115 -5.07 -9.05 20.68
CA PHE A 115 -3.85 -9.16 19.89
C PHE A 115 -3.42 -7.81 19.31
N LEU A 116 -4.36 -7.00 18.81
CA LEU A 116 -4.03 -5.67 18.28
C LEU A 116 -3.52 -4.73 19.38
N VAL A 117 -4.08 -4.79 20.59
CA VAL A 117 -3.60 -4.00 21.73
C VAL A 117 -2.18 -4.40 22.12
N GLU A 118 -1.90 -5.70 22.17
CA GLU A 118 -0.57 -6.23 22.51
C GLU A 118 0.49 -5.82 21.48
N HIS A 119 0.16 -5.86 20.19
CA HIS A 119 1.08 -5.60 19.09
C HIS A 119 0.88 -4.22 18.43
N GLN A 120 0.29 -3.26 19.13
CA GLN A 120 -0.10 -1.97 18.56
C GLN A 120 1.08 -1.19 17.95
N SER A 121 2.27 -1.28 18.54
CA SER A 121 3.47 -0.60 18.05
C SER A 121 3.94 -1.10 16.70
N ASP A 122 3.64 -2.36 16.37
CA ASP A 122 3.98 -2.97 15.09
C ASP A 122 2.84 -2.83 14.08
N LEU A 123 1.60 -3.08 14.53
CA LEU A 123 0.43 -3.22 13.65
C LEU A 123 -0.29 -1.91 13.33
N LEU A 124 -0.21 -0.88 14.18
CA LEU A 124 -0.83 0.43 13.92
C LEU A 124 0.11 1.41 13.21
N THR A 125 0.89 0.88 12.27
CA THR A 125 1.90 1.62 11.50
C THR A 125 1.48 1.78 10.04
N TYR A 126 2.12 2.69 9.30
CA TYR A 126 1.89 2.80 7.84
C TYR A 126 2.51 1.61 7.11
N GLU A 127 3.60 1.08 7.65
CA GLU A 127 4.32 -0.10 7.20
C GLU A 127 3.41 -1.33 7.25
N ALA A 128 2.69 -1.56 8.34
CA ALA A 128 1.73 -2.66 8.45
C ALA A 128 0.58 -2.53 7.45
N ASP A 129 0.07 -1.32 7.19
CA ASP A 129 -0.95 -1.09 6.15
C ASP A 129 -0.43 -1.44 4.75
N ASN A 130 0.84 -1.12 4.48
CA ASN A 130 1.48 -1.46 3.20
C ASN A 130 1.69 -2.98 3.07
N VAL A 131 2.10 -3.66 4.14
CA VAL A 131 2.30 -5.12 4.13
C VAL A 131 0.96 -5.85 3.95
N ILE A 132 -0.10 -5.49 4.68
CA ILE A 132 -1.41 -6.13 4.49
C ILE A 132 -2.00 -5.82 3.11
N TRP A 133 -1.75 -4.63 2.56
CA TRP A 133 -2.11 -4.33 1.18
C TRP A 133 -1.39 -5.25 0.19
N ALA A 134 -0.08 -5.50 0.37
CA ALA A 134 0.66 -6.46 -0.44
C ALA A 134 0.09 -7.89 -0.30
N LEU A 135 -0.29 -8.31 0.92
CA LEU A 135 -0.93 -9.60 1.16
C LEU A 135 -2.27 -9.75 0.44
N ILE A 136 -3.08 -8.68 0.34
CA ILE A 136 -4.33 -8.68 -0.44
C ILE A 136 -4.03 -8.92 -1.93
N GLN A 137 -2.99 -8.30 -2.48
CA GLN A 137 -2.64 -8.48 -3.90
C GLN A 137 -2.28 -9.93 -4.23
N VAL A 138 -1.61 -10.64 -3.32
CA VAL A 138 -1.25 -12.06 -3.50
C VAL A 138 -2.34 -13.03 -3.06
N ASN A 139 -3.38 -12.57 -2.36
CA ASN A 139 -4.53 -13.36 -1.91
C ASN A 139 -5.86 -12.66 -2.25
N PRO A 140 -6.19 -12.45 -3.54
CA PRO A 140 -7.36 -11.67 -3.94
C PRO A 140 -8.70 -12.27 -3.49
N ASP A 141 -8.75 -13.59 -3.28
CA ASP A 141 -9.97 -14.31 -2.83
C ASP A 141 -10.14 -14.33 -1.30
N ALA A 142 -9.37 -13.54 -0.55
CA ALA A 142 -9.41 -13.48 0.91
C ALA A 142 -10.04 -12.15 1.40
N PRO A 143 -11.38 -11.99 1.36
CA PRO A 143 -12.06 -10.73 1.74
C PRO A 143 -11.83 -10.33 3.20
N VAL A 144 -11.45 -11.29 4.05
CA VAL A 144 -11.05 -11.02 5.44
C VAL A 144 -9.86 -10.06 5.51
N LEU A 145 -8.92 -10.10 4.57
CA LEU A 145 -7.75 -9.22 4.58
C LEU A 145 -8.13 -7.76 4.35
N GLU A 146 -9.11 -7.49 3.48
CA GLU A 146 -9.62 -6.14 3.25
C GLU A 146 -10.35 -5.60 4.49
N GLN A 147 -11.20 -6.42 5.10
CA GLN A 147 -11.90 -6.08 6.34
C GLN A 147 -10.91 -5.74 7.46
N ARG A 148 -9.87 -6.58 7.61
CA ARG A 148 -8.80 -6.42 8.60
C ARG A 148 -7.97 -5.16 8.32
N ARG A 149 -7.66 -4.87 7.07
CA ARG A 149 -6.97 -3.63 6.69
C ARG A 149 -7.81 -2.39 7.01
N ALA A 150 -9.10 -2.40 6.70
CA ALA A 150 -10.00 -1.31 7.03
C ALA A 150 -10.03 -1.06 8.55
N LEU A 151 -10.09 -2.14 9.34
CA LEU A 151 -10.03 -2.07 10.80
C LEU A 151 -8.72 -1.45 11.32
N LEU A 152 -7.56 -1.84 10.79
CA LEU A 152 -6.27 -1.22 11.18
C LEU A 152 -6.26 0.29 10.91
N ARG A 153 -6.80 0.72 9.77
CA ARG A 153 -6.89 2.14 9.42
C ARG A 153 -7.78 2.90 10.39
N THR A 154 -8.98 2.39 10.66
CA THR A 154 -9.91 3.00 11.62
C THR A 154 -9.32 3.03 13.03
N ALA A 155 -8.64 1.96 13.46
CA ALA A 155 -7.99 1.89 14.77
C ALA A 155 -6.85 2.90 14.93
N ARG A 156 -6.08 3.16 13.87
CA ARG A 156 -5.04 4.20 13.86
C ARG A 156 -5.63 5.61 13.90
N GLU A 157 -6.77 5.82 13.25
CA GLU A 157 -7.40 7.15 13.14
C GLU A 157 -8.25 7.51 14.37
N THR A 158 -8.93 6.53 14.97
CA THR A 158 -9.94 6.76 16.01
C THR A 158 -9.68 6.03 17.33
N GLY A 159 -8.62 5.22 17.38
CA GLY A 159 -8.29 4.35 18.51
C GLY A 159 -8.88 2.94 18.38
N ILE A 160 -8.21 1.97 19.01
CA ILE A 160 -8.57 0.54 18.93
C ILE A 160 -10.01 0.31 19.43
N ASP A 161 -10.37 0.88 20.58
CA ASP A 161 -11.70 0.64 21.16
C ASP A 161 -12.83 1.09 20.23
N ALA A 162 -12.76 2.33 19.74
CA ALA A 162 -13.75 2.91 18.85
C ALA A 162 -13.87 2.15 17.51
N ALA A 163 -12.77 1.58 17.02
CA ALA A 163 -12.77 0.82 15.77
C ALA A 163 -13.48 -0.53 15.91
N TYR A 164 -13.31 -1.22 17.05
CA TYR A 164 -13.98 -2.51 17.29
C TYR A 164 -15.45 -2.36 17.68
N ASP A 165 -15.83 -1.26 18.33
CA ASP A 165 -17.23 -0.99 18.66
C ASP A 165 -18.13 -0.84 17.42
N GLN A 166 -17.56 -0.47 16.27
CA GLN A 166 -18.29 -0.37 14.99
C GLN A 166 -18.59 -1.73 14.34
N ILE A 167 -17.91 -2.79 14.78
CA ILE A 167 -18.04 -4.14 14.21
C ILE A 167 -18.94 -5.03 15.10
N ARG A 168 -19.24 -4.56 16.32
CA ARG A 168 -19.99 -5.31 17.33
C ARG A 168 -21.51 -5.27 17.12
#